data_AF-M0ZG01-F1
#
_entry.id   AF-M0ZG01-F1
#
_cell.length_a   1.000
_cell.length_b   1.000
_cell.length_c   1.000
_cell.angle_alpha   90.00
_cell.angle_beta   90.00
_cell.angle_gamma   90.00
#
_symmetry.space_group_name_H-M   'P 1'
#
loop_
_entity.id
_entity.type
_entity.pdbx_description
1 polymer ?
#
loop_
_entity_poly.entity_id
_entity_poly.type
_entity_poly.pdbx_seq_one_letter_code
_entity_poly.pdbx_strand_id
1 'polypeptide(L)'
;MKKIEFLETSKRKFLGEGLQSCTLQEVQQIEKQLERSVSTIRARKLQVFKEQVERLKEKEKILAAENAKLREKFGGLQQRETPSVEKEGEALCTDGSEKSDVETELFIGPPECRVRRL
;
A
#
# COMPACT_ATOMS: atom_id res chain seq x y z
N MET A 1 -27.35 -24.76 25.59
CA MET A 1 -27.45 -25.50 24.31
C MET A 1 -28.49 -24.90 23.37
N LYS A 2 -29.81 -25.01 23.64
CA LYS A 2 -30.89 -24.57 22.72
C LYS A 2 -30.77 -23.15 22.12
N LYS A 3 -30.31 -22.16 22.89
CA LYS A 3 -30.17 -20.77 22.40
C LYS A 3 -29.04 -20.59 21.39
N ILE A 4 -27.96 -21.35 21.54
CA ILE A 4 -26.82 -21.34 20.61
C ILE A 4 -27.24 -22.00 19.28
N GLU A 5 -27.90 -23.15 19.36
CA GLU A 5 -28.42 -23.86 18.18
C GLU A 5 -29.38 -22.99 17.35
N PHE A 6 -30.25 -22.21 18.02
CA PHE A 6 -31.14 -21.27 17.35
C PHE A 6 -30.37 -20.16 16.61
N LEU A 7 -29.34 -19.59 17.24
CA LEU A 7 -28.50 -18.56 16.63
C LEU A 7 -27.70 -19.10 15.43
N GLU A 8 -27.09 -20.29 15.56
CA GLU A 8 -26.37 -20.93 14.45
C GLU A 8 -27.30 -21.29 13.29
N THR A 9 -28.52 -21.74 13.58
CA THR A 9 -29.52 -22.00 12.54
C THR A 9 -29.95 -20.70 11.85
N SER A 10 -30.15 -19.63 12.60
CA SER A 10 -30.47 -18.30 12.04
C SER A 10 -29.32 -17.79 11.15
N LYS A 11 -28.08 -17.93 11.61
CA LYS A 11 -26.88 -17.57 10.83
C LYS A 11 -26.80 -18.33 9.52
N ARG A 12 -26.98 -19.66 9.54
CA ARG A 12 -27.02 -20.50 8.32
C ARG A 12 -28.09 -20.02 7.33
N LYS A 13 -29.29 -19.70 7.82
CA LYS A 13 -30.36 -19.12 6.97
C LYS A 13 -29.93 -17.81 6.31
N PHE A 14 -29.27 -16.90 7.02
CA PHE A 14 -28.73 -15.66 6.43
C PHE A 14 -27.60 -15.91 5.40
N LEU A 15 -26.91 -17.05 5.50
CA LEU A 15 -25.90 -17.48 4.53
C LEU A 15 -26.51 -18.24 3.33
N GLY A 16 -27.83 -18.40 3.28
CA GLY A 16 -28.52 -19.10 2.21
C GLY A 16 -28.62 -20.61 2.39
N GLU A 17 -28.24 -21.13 3.56
CA GLU A 17 -28.29 -22.56 3.86
C GLU A 17 -29.62 -22.96 4.52
N GLY A 18 -30.12 -24.17 4.22
CA GLY A 18 -31.30 -24.73 4.91
C GLY A 18 -32.64 -24.04 4.62
N LEU A 19 -32.71 -23.24 3.56
CA LEU A 19 -33.89 -22.45 3.20
C LEU A 19 -35.11 -23.29 2.78
N GLN A 20 -34.91 -24.56 2.42
CA GLN A 20 -36.01 -25.49 2.09
C GLN A 20 -37.03 -25.65 3.23
N SER A 21 -36.59 -25.43 4.47
CA SER A 21 -37.44 -25.48 5.67
C SER A 21 -38.14 -24.15 5.99
N CYS A 22 -37.84 -23.09 5.23
CA CYS A 22 -38.38 -21.75 5.47
C CYS A 22 -39.68 -21.54 4.68
N THR A 23 -40.61 -20.84 5.30
CA THR A 23 -41.80 -20.31 4.65
C THR A 23 -41.44 -19.14 3.72
N LEU A 24 -42.33 -18.85 2.76
CA LEU A 24 -42.16 -17.69 1.86
C LEU A 24 -41.98 -16.37 2.63
N GLN A 25 -42.73 -16.20 3.72
CA GLN A 25 -42.66 -15.00 4.56
C GLN A 25 -41.29 -14.87 5.25
N GLU A 26 -40.75 -15.97 5.78
CA GLU A 26 -39.41 -15.97 6.40
C GLU A 26 -38.33 -15.64 5.38
N VAL A 27 -38.41 -16.19 4.16
CA VAL A 27 -37.44 -15.90 3.08
C VAL A 27 -37.47 -14.41 2.71
N GLN A 28 -38.66 -13.84 2.52
CA GLN A 28 -38.82 -12.40 2.25
C GLN A 28 -38.29 -11.51 3.39
N GLN A 29 -38.42 -11.96 4.64
CA GLN A 29 -37.86 -11.23 5.79
C GLN A 29 -36.33 -11.26 5.79
N ILE A 30 -35.73 -12.43 5.53
CA ILE A 30 -34.28 -12.60 5.42
C ILE A 30 -33.73 -11.70 4.30
N GLU A 31 -34.36 -11.70 3.13
CA GLU A 31 -33.99 -10.85 1.99
C GLU A 31 -33.98 -9.37 2.37
N LYS A 32 -35.08 -8.86 2.92
CA LYS A 32 -35.19 -7.46 3.35
C LYS A 32 -34.15 -7.09 4.41
N GLN A 33 -33.84 -8.00 5.33
CA GLN A 33 -32.81 -7.76 6.36
C GLN A 33 -31.40 -7.73 5.75
N LEU A 34 -31.09 -8.63 4.81
CA LEU A 34 -29.82 -8.63 4.10
C LEU A 34 -29.66 -7.37 3.26
N GLU A 35 -30.67 -6.97 2.50
CA GLU A 35 -30.62 -5.76 1.67
C GLU A 35 -30.31 -4.51 2.52
N ARG A 36 -31.04 -4.32 3.63
CA ARG A 36 -30.85 -3.18 4.54
C ARG A 36 -29.47 -3.20 5.18
N SER A 37 -29.04 -4.36 5.69
CA SER A 37 -27.76 -4.48 6.39
C SER A 37 -26.57 -4.29 5.44
N VAL A 38 -26.61 -4.87 4.25
CA VAL A 38 -25.57 -4.70 3.22
C VAL A 38 -25.48 -3.24 2.79
N SER A 39 -26.63 -2.58 2.56
CA SER A 39 -26.68 -1.16 2.21
C SER A 39 -26.05 -0.29 3.30
N THR A 40 -26.38 -0.56 4.57
CA THR A 40 -25.82 0.16 5.73
C THR A 40 -24.31 -0.06 5.85
N ILE A 41 -23.84 -1.30 5.70
CA ILE A 41 -22.41 -1.64 5.76
C ILE A 41 -21.64 -0.93 4.64
N ARG A 42 -22.17 -0.93 3.41
CA ARG A 42 -21.53 -0.24 2.28
C ARG A 42 -21.46 1.27 2.51
N ALA A 43 -22.54 1.89 2.96
CA ALA A 43 -22.57 3.33 3.26
C ALA A 43 -21.51 3.70 4.31
N ARG A 44 -21.43 2.94 5.41
CA ARG A 44 -20.43 3.16 6.46
C ARG A 44 -19.01 2.96 5.97
N LYS A 45 -18.74 1.89 5.20
CA LYS A 45 -17.42 1.64 4.60
C LYS A 45 -17.00 2.79 3.68
N LEU A 46 -17.91 3.25 2.83
CA LEU A 46 -17.66 4.35 1.90
C LEU A 46 -17.34 5.64 2.65
N GLN A 47 -18.08 5.96 3.72
CA GLN A 47 -17.81 7.12 4.56
C GLN A 47 -16.40 7.04 5.17
N VAL A 48 -16.06 5.92 5.81
CA VAL A 48 -14.75 5.72 6.45
C VAL A 48 -13.61 5.84 5.43
N PHE A 49 -13.76 5.27 4.24
CA PHE A 49 -12.74 5.38 3.19
C PHE A 49 -12.63 6.81 2.65
N LYS A 50 -13.75 7.52 2.48
CA LYS A 50 -13.72 8.93 2.08
C LYS A 50 -12.94 9.76 3.09
N GLU A 51 -13.19 9.59 4.38
CA GLU A 51 -12.45 10.26 5.44
C GLU A 51 -10.94 9.92 5.42
N GLN A 52 -10.58 8.66 5.16
CA GLN A 52 -9.17 8.25 5.02
C GLN A 52 -8.50 8.92 3.82
N VAL A 53 -9.17 8.95 2.67
CA VAL A 53 -8.66 9.59 1.44
C VAL A 53 -8.42 11.08 1.68
N GLU A 54 -9.36 11.78 2.31
CA GLU A 54 -9.19 13.21 2.59
C GLU A 54 -8.05 13.48 3.58
N ARG A 55 -7.88 12.66 4.62
CA ARG A 55 -6.70 12.77 5.51
C ARG A 55 -5.38 12.57 4.78
N LEU A 56 -5.32 11.61 3.85
CA LEU A 56 -4.11 11.35 3.08
C LEU A 56 -3.79 12.50 2.12
N LYS A 57 -4.79 13.06 1.44
CA LYS A 57 -4.63 14.24 0.58
C LYS A 57 -4.10 15.44 1.36
N GLU A 58 -4.59 15.66 2.58
CA GLU A 58 -4.09 16.76 3.40
C GLU A 58 -2.63 16.54 3.83
N LYS A 59 -2.30 15.31 4.23
CA LYS A 59 -0.91 14.94 4.54
C LYS A 59 0.01 15.11 3.33
N GLU A 60 -0.43 14.74 2.14
CA GLU A 60 0.31 14.93 0.89
C GLU A 60 0.60 16.42 0.65
N LYS A 61 -0.40 17.30 0.80
CA LYS A 61 -0.20 18.76 0.65
C LYS A 61 0.82 19.31 1.64
N ILE A 62 0.73 18.93 2.91
CA ILE A 62 1.66 19.39 3.95
C ILE A 62 3.09 18.96 3.62
N LEU A 63 3.28 17.68 3.28
CA LEU A 63 4.60 17.14 2.93
C LEU A 63 5.15 17.76 1.63
N ALA A 64 4.30 18.02 0.64
CA ALA A 64 4.70 18.69 -0.59
C ALA A 64 5.20 20.12 -0.31
N ALA A 65 4.51 20.86 0.55
CA ALA A 65 4.93 22.21 0.96
C ALA A 65 6.26 22.19 1.75
N GLU A 66 6.42 21.24 2.67
CA GLU A 66 7.67 21.07 3.42
C GLU A 66 8.84 20.70 2.49
N ASN A 67 8.63 19.75 1.57
CA ASN A 67 9.62 19.37 0.58
C ASN A 67 10.00 20.54 -0.33
N ALA A 68 9.04 21.36 -0.78
CA ALA A 68 9.33 22.55 -1.56
C ALA A 68 10.24 23.52 -0.78
N LYS A 69 9.93 23.78 0.49
CA LYS A 69 10.74 24.63 1.38
C LYS A 69 12.16 24.07 1.60
N LEU A 70 12.31 22.76 1.75
CA LEU A 70 13.62 22.12 1.87
C LEU A 70 14.40 22.22 0.55
N ARG A 71 13.74 22.02 -0.59
CA ARG A 71 14.37 22.17 -1.92
C ARG A 71 14.81 23.61 -2.17
N GLU A 72 14.09 24.62 -1.68
CA GLU A 72 14.56 26.01 -1.74
C GLU A 72 15.80 26.23 -0.85
N LYS A 73 15.81 25.67 0.36
CA LYS A 73 16.93 25.80 1.31
C LYS A 73 18.21 25.09 0.85
N PHE A 74 18.08 23.93 0.20
CA PHE A 74 19.21 23.05 -0.12
C PHE A 74 19.45 22.88 -1.63
N GLY A 75 18.52 23.27 -2.49
CA GLY A 75 18.64 23.20 -3.95
C GLY A 75 19.66 24.17 -4.55
N GLY A 76 20.14 25.14 -3.76
CA GLY A 76 21.32 25.94 -4.10
C GLY A 76 22.64 25.17 -4.10
N LEU A 77 22.72 23.99 -3.48
CA LEU A 77 23.95 23.18 -3.44
C LEU A 77 24.14 22.27 -4.67
N GLN A 78 23.10 22.03 -5.48
CA GLN A 78 23.16 21.11 -6.62
C GLN A 78 23.40 21.80 -7.98
N GLN A 79 23.41 23.13 -8.04
CA GLN A 79 23.66 23.86 -9.30
C GLN A 79 25.14 24.01 -9.68
N ARG A 80 26.10 23.45 -8.92
CA ARG A 80 27.54 23.59 -9.23
C ARG A 80 28.14 22.47 -10.06
N GLU A 81 27.40 21.41 -10.38
CA GLU A 81 27.96 20.29 -11.16
C GLU A 81 27.07 19.91 -12.34
N THR A 82 27.14 20.73 -13.39
CA THR A 82 27.40 20.24 -14.75
C THR A 82 28.19 21.30 -15.51
N PRO A 83 29.27 20.90 -16.19
CA PRO A 83 29.29 21.17 -17.62
C PRO A 83 29.60 19.91 -18.42
N SER A 84 28.81 19.73 -19.46
CA SER A 84 29.00 18.84 -20.59
C SER A 84 30.23 19.23 -21.42
N VAL A 85 31.22 18.33 -21.62
CA VAL A 85 32.06 18.23 -22.85
C VAL A 85 32.57 16.79 -22.99
N GLU A 86 32.52 16.28 -24.21
CA GLU A 86 33.00 14.97 -24.68
C GLU A 86 34.54 14.89 -24.77
N LYS A 87 35.07 13.64 -24.83
CA LYS A 87 36.40 13.17 -25.31
C LYS A 87 37.52 12.86 -24.29
N GLU A 88 37.87 11.58 -24.31
CA GLU A 88 39.19 10.91 -24.27
C GLU A 88 40.40 11.59 -23.57
N GLY A 89 41.07 10.82 -22.69
CA GLY A 89 42.52 10.93 -22.46
C GLY A 89 42.99 11.37 -21.07
N GLU A 90 43.62 10.42 -20.35
CA GLU A 90 44.79 10.59 -19.46
C GLU A 90 44.72 11.37 -18.12
N ALA A 91 44.79 10.57 -17.04
CA ALA A 91 45.74 10.58 -15.92
C ALA A 91 45.93 11.80 -14.97
N LEU A 92 45.47 11.58 -13.73
CA LEU A 92 46.16 11.70 -12.42
C LEU A 92 46.43 13.07 -11.78
N CYS A 93 46.00 13.20 -10.52
CA CYS A 93 46.88 13.57 -9.38
C CYS A 93 46.39 12.83 -8.12
N THR A 94 47.26 11.96 -7.62
CA THR A 94 47.19 11.25 -6.33
C THR A 94 47.06 12.22 -5.16
N ASP A 95 46.09 11.99 -4.27
CA ASP A 95 46.25 12.33 -2.86
C ASP A 95 46.14 11.05 -2.04
N GLY A 96 47.21 10.77 -1.30
CA GLY A 96 47.43 9.54 -0.57
C GLY A 96 46.48 9.44 0.61
N SER A 97 45.46 8.61 0.48
CA SER A 97 44.78 8.03 1.62
C SER A 97 44.98 6.53 1.52
N GLU A 98 45.74 5.95 2.44
CA GLU A 98 45.88 4.51 2.60
C GLU A 98 44.49 3.92 2.91
N LYS A 99 43.74 3.60 1.86
CA LYS A 99 42.52 2.81 1.94
C LYS A 99 42.95 1.37 1.88
N SER A 100 42.90 0.67 3.01
CA SER A 100 42.92 -0.78 3.01
C SER A 100 41.59 -1.24 2.42
N ASP A 101 41.59 -1.67 1.16
CA ASP A 101 40.44 -2.31 0.54
C ASP A 101 40.24 -3.68 1.19
N VAL A 102 39.21 -3.81 2.03
CA VAL A 102 38.69 -5.12 2.42
C VAL A 102 37.68 -5.55 1.35
N GLU A 103 38.04 -6.60 0.61
CA GLU A 103 37.15 -7.22 -0.36
C GLU A 103 35.97 -7.83 0.40
N THR A 104 34.80 -7.20 0.27
CA THR A 104 33.55 -7.75 0.77
C THR A 104 32.75 -8.24 -0.42
N GLU A 105 32.29 -9.48 -0.40
CA GLU A 105 31.35 -10.04 -1.38
C GLU A 105 29.93 -9.45 -1.21
N LEU A 106 29.82 -8.22 -0.70
CA LEU A 106 28.56 -7.58 -0.39
C LEU A 106 28.02 -6.87 -1.64
N PHE A 107 27.22 -7.60 -2.41
CA PHE A 107 26.45 -7.02 -3.49
C PHE A 107 25.14 -6.41 -2.95
N ILE A 108 25.12 -5.08 -2.75
CA ILE A 108 23.88 -4.34 -2.44
C ILE A 108 23.20 -4.02 -3.77
N GLY A 109 22.52 -5.02 -4.34
CA GLY A 109 21.70 -4.90 -5.54
C GLY A 109 20.57 -5.93 -5.54
N PRO A 110 19.55 -5.77 -6.40
CA PRO A 110 18.49 -6.77 -6.54
C PRO A 110 19.09 -8.15 -6.86
N PRO A 111 18.62 -9.24 -6.25
CA PRO A 111 19.22 -10.57 -6.40
C PRO A 111 19.25 -10.99 -7.87
N GLU A 112 20.36 -11.60 -8.29
CA GLU A 112 20.50 -12.14 -9.66
C GLU A 112 19.44 -13.21 -9.91
N CYS A 113 18.54 -12.96 -10.87
CA CYS A 113 17.60 -13.97 -11.35
C CYS A 113 18.39 -15.11 -11.99
N ARG A 114 18.50 -16.24 -11.28
CA ARG A 114 19.07 -17.48 -11.84
C ARG A 114 18.24 -17.90 -13.04
N VAL A 115 18.76 -17.65 -14.25
CA VAL A 115 18.22 -18.22 -15.49
C VAL A 115 18.40 -19.74 -15.39
N ARG A 116 17.30 -20.50 -15.34
CA ARG A 116 17.33 -21.95 -15.52
C ARG A 116 17.84 -22.22 -16.94
N ARG A 117 19.03 -22.82 -17.08
CA ARG A 117 19.46 -23.39 -18.35
C ARG A 117 18.72 -24.71 -18.56
N LEU A 118 18.21 -24.87 -19.79
CA LEU A 118 17.66 -26.11 -20.35
C LEU A 118 18.67 -27.25 -20.33
#